data_AF-A0A7I0JQP5-F1
#
_entry.id   AF-A0A7I0JQP5-F1
#
_cell.length_a   1.000
_cell.length_b   1.000
_cell.length_c   1.000
_cell.angle_alpha   90.00
_cell.angle_beta   90.00
_cell.angle_gamma   90.00
#
_symmetry.space_group_name_H-M   'P 1'
#
loop_
_entity.id
_entity.type
_entity.pdbx_description
1 polymer ?
#
loop_
_entity_poly.entity_id
_entity_poly.type
_entity_poly.pdbx_seq_one_letter_code
_entity_poly.pdbx_strand_id
1 'polypeptide(L)'
;MAMNVACLGDSIAIDRVLRERRVDFVFLKGPLQQHLLYGDHFMKPSGDVDILVSPASFAAAREALRTIGYEVAGKSRSVWWVRFLGEQHMVRDDGGRAATVDLHH
;
A
#
# COMPACT_ATOMS: atom_id res chain seq x y z
N MET A 1 2.99 8.41 -17.10
CA MET A 1 4.24 8.55 -16.33
C MET A 1 4.02 9.08 -14.92
N ALA A 2 3.29 10.20 -14.72
CA ALA A 2 3.07 10.78 -13.38
C ALA A 2 2.50 9.81 -12.33
N MET A 3 1.61 8.90 -12.73
CA MET A 3 0.97 7.93 -11.81
C MET A 3 1.98 6.96 -11.19
N ASN A 4 2.81 6.31 -12.01
CA ASN A 4 3.83 5.37 -11.52
C ASN A 4 4.89 6.07 -10.66
N VAL A 5 5.26 7.32 -11.00
CA VAL A 5 6.17 8.12 -10.17
C VAL A 5 5.55 8.38 -8.80
N ALA A 6 4.27 8.75 -8.74
CA ALA A 6 3.56 8.95 -7.47
C ALA A 6 3.45 7.66 -6.65
N CYS A 7 3.10 6.54 -7.30
CA CYS A 7 3.05 5.21 -6.69
C CYS A 7 4.42 4.78 -6.13
N LEU A 8 5.52 5.05 -6.83
CA LEU A 8 6.87 4.81 -6.32
C LEU A 8 7.18 5.67 -5.09
N GLY A 9 6.78 6.95 -5.09
CA GLY A 9 6.91 7.85 -3.95
C GLY A 9 6.14 7.36 -2.72
N ASP A 10 4.89 6.94 -2.92
CA ASP A 10 4.07 6.31 -1.87
C ASP A 10 4.73 5.03 -1.35
N SER A 11 5.26 4.19 -2.25
CA SER A 11 5.98 2.95 -1.89
C SER A 11 7.19 3.25 -0.99
N ILE A 12 7.97 4.29 -1.28
CA ILE A 12 9.13 4.68 -0.43
C ILE A 12 8.66 5.13 0.97
N ALA A 13 7.60 5.92 1.06
CA ALA A 13 7.05 6.36 2.34
C ALA A 13 6.53 5.19 3.18
N ILE A 14 5.86 4.23 2.52
CA ILE A 14 5.36 3.00 3.14
C ILE A 14 6.51 2.09 3.61
N ASP A 15 7.54 1.88 2.78
CA ASP A 15 8.72 1.09 3.16
C ASP A 15 9.37 1.64 4.43
N ARG A 16 9.58 2.95 4.48
CA ARG A 16 10.16 3.62 5.63
C ARG A 16 9.35 3.39 6.91
N VAL A 17 8.05 3.67 6.90
CA VAL A 17 7.24 3.58 8.12
C VAL A 17 7.09 2.14 8.61
N LEU A 18 6.98 1.16 7.71
CA LEU A 18 6.87 -0.25 8.07
C LEU A 18 8.19 -0.79 8.63
N ARG A 19 9.33 -0.42 8.04
CA ARG A 19 10.66 -0.78 8.57
C ARG A 19 10.96 -0.15 9.92
N GLU A 20 10.62 1.13 10.13
CA GLU A 20 10.75 1.80 11.43
C GLU A 20 9.95 1.09 12.53
N ARG A 21 8.82 0.46 12.16
CA ARG A 21 7.97 -0.34 13.05
C ARG A 21 8.33 -1.83 13.11
N ARG A 22 9.37 -2.27 12.39
CA ARG A 22 9.79 -3.67 12.27
C ARG A 22 8.66 -4.61 11.81
N VAL A 23 7.84 -4.12 10.89
CA VAL A 23 6.83 -4.94 10.22
C VAL A 23 7.47 -5.53 8.97
N ASP A 24 7.53 -6.86 8.89
CA ASP A 24 7.92 -7.56 7.66
C ASP A 24 6.79 -7.45 6.63
N PHE A 25 7.15 -7.11 5.39
CA PHE A 25 6.19 -6.90 4.31
C PHE A 25 6.84 -7.13 2.94
N VAL A 26 6.00 -7.32 1.93
CA VAL A 26 6.39 -7.40 0.52
C VAL A 26 5.49 -6.48 -0.30
N PHE A 27 6.07 -5.72 -1.24
CA PHE A 27 5.30 -5.03 -2.26
C PHE A 27 4.79 -6.02 -3.30
N LEU A 28 3.49 -5.99 -3.55
CA LEU A 28 2.86 -6.75 -4.63
C LEU A 28 2.56 -5.79 -5.80
N LYS A 29 2.59 -6.30 -7.03
CA LYS A 29 2.17 -5.56 -8.22
C LYS A 29 2.95 -4.24 -8.40
N GLY A 30 2.34 -3.34 -9.16
CA GLY A 30 2.82 -1.97 -9.31
C GLY A 30 4.18 -1.81 -10.01
N PRO A 31 4.76 -0.60 -9.93
CA PRO A 31 6.01 -0.25 -10.62
C PRO A 31 7.22 -1.07 -10.16
N LEU A 32 7.26 -1.51 -8.90
CA LEU A 32 8.36 -2.33 -8.38
C LEU A 32 8.37 -3.72 -9.01
N GLN A 33 7.20 -4.38 -9.14
CA GLN A 33 7.12 -5.67 -9.82
C GLN A 33 7.32 -5.54 -11.34
N GLN A 34 6.87 -4.43 -11.95
CA GLN A 34 7.12 -4.19 -13.38
C GLN A 34 8.60 -4.14 -13.71
N HIS A 35 9.44 -3.52 -12.88
CA HIS A 35 10.88 -3.50 -13.10
C HIS A 35 11.50 -4.90 -13.03
N LEU A 36 11.06 -5.75 -12.09
CA LEU A 36 11.53 -7.14 -12.01
C LEU A 36 11.14 -7.97 -13.24
N LEU A 37 9.96 -7.73 -13.82
CA LEU A 37 9.44 -8.50 -14.95
C LEU A 37 9.90 -7.98 -16.32
N TYR A 38 10.06 -6.67 -16.46
CA TYR A 38 10.25 -6.01 -17.76
C TYR A 38 11.49 -5.11 -17.84
N GLY A 39 12.22 -4.91 -16.73
CA GLY A 39 13.35 -3.99 -16.65
C GLY A 39 12.97 -2.51 -16.58
N ASP A 40 11.68 -2.18 -16.57
CA ASP A 40 11.16 -0.80 -16.58
C ASP A 40 9.95 -0.66 -15.62
N HIS A 41 9.93 0.41 -14.84
CA HIS A 41 8.87 0.77 -13.89
C HIS A 41 7.60 1.34 -14.55
N PHE A 42 7.65 1.67 -15.85
CA PHE A 42 6.63 2.45 -16.55
C PHE A 42 5.88 1.67 -17.64
N MET A 43 5.99 0.34 -17.63
CA MET A 43 5.39 -0.52 -18.66
C MET A 43 3.86 -0.52 -18.63
N LYS A 44 3.25 -0.37 -17.46
CA LYS A 44 1.79 -0.28 -17.28
C LYS A 44 1.44 0.79 -16.24
N PRO A 45 0.33 1.53 -16.39
CA PRO A 45 -0.15 2.44 -15.36
C PRO A 45 -0.36 1.70 -14.03
N SER A 46 0.05 2.32 -12.91
CA SER A 46 -0.16 1.81 -11.56
C SER A 46 -0.37 2.98 -10.60
N GLY A 47 -1.51 3.00 -9.90
CA GLY A 47 -1.96 4.14 -9.10
C GLY A 47 -2.12 3.86 -7.60
N ASP A 48 -2.17 2.58 -7.25
CA ASP A 48 -2.25 2.00 -5.92
C ASP A 48 -0.94 1.30 -5.54
N VAL A 49 -0.70 1.18 -4.24
CA VAL A 49 0.37 0.35 -3.69
C VAL A 49 -0.26 -0.87 -3.03
N ASP A 50 0.04 -2.08 -3.49
CA ASP A 50 -0.34 -3.30 -2.78
C ASP A 50 0.81 -3.77 -1.89
N ILE A 51 0.52 -4.07 -0.62
CA ILE A 51 1.47 -4.68 0.30
C ILE A 51 0.90 -5.93 0.97
N LEU A 52 1.73 -6.96 1.11
CA LEU A 52 1.41 -8.17 1.87
C LEU A 52 2.22 -8.19 3.16
N VAL A 53 1.54 -8.43 4.28
CA VAL A 53 2.14 -8.64 5.60
C VAL A 53 1.69 -9.98 6.17
N SER A 54 2.30 -10.43 7.26
CA SER A 54 1.76 -11.58 7.99
C SER A 54 0.42 -11.22 8.67
N PRO A 55 -0.51 -12.18 8.85
CA PRO A 55 -1.74 -11.95 9.62
C PRO A 55 -1.50 -11.42 11.03
N ALA A 56 -0.41 -11.85 11.67
CA ALA A 56 -0.02 -11.36 12.99
C ALA A 56 0.41 -9.89 12.98
N SER A 57 0.95 -9.40 11.87
CA SER A 57 1.44 -8.03 11.70
C SER A 57 0.40 -7.08 11.12
N PHE A 58 -0.74 -7.57 10.63
CA PHE A 58 -1.76 -6.77 9.94
C PHE A 58 -2.20 -5.52 10.72
N ALA A 59 -2.53 -5.69 12.01
CA ALA A 59 -2.92 -4.58 12.85
C ALA A 59 -1.78 -3.55 13.01
N ALA A 60 -0.54 -4.01 13.25
CA ALA A 60 0.61 -3.13 13.39
C ALA A 60 0.94 -2.38 12.09
N ALA A 61 0.83 -3.05 10.94
CA ALA A 61 1.01 -2.46 9.61
C ALA A 61 -0.02 -1.36 9.35
N ARG A 62 -1.30 -1.63 9.65
CA ARG A 62 -2.38 -0.65 9.52
C ARG A 62 -2.11 0.59 10.38
N GLU A 63 -1.78 0.40 11.65
CA GLU A 63 -1.48 1.53 12.55
C GLU A 63 -0.25 2.31 12.07
N ALA A 64 0.78 1.65 11.54
CA ALA A 64 1.93 2.32 10.94
C ALA A 64 1.52 3.21 9.75
N LEU A 65 0.70 2.70 8.83
CA LEU A 65 0.18 3.48 7.70
C LEU A 65 -0.63 4.69 8.15
N ARG A 66 -1.43 4.56 9.23
CA ARG A 66 -2.16 5.69 9.82
C ARG A 66 -1.23 6.81 10.29
N THR A 67 -0.04 6.49 10.80
CA THR A 67 0.90 7.53 11.26
C THR A 67 1.45 8.42 10.14
N ILE A 68 1.38 7.97 8.88
CA ILE A 68 1.77 8.76 7.70
C ILE A 68 0.56 9.28 6.90
N GLY A 69 -0.63 9.28 7.52
CA GLY A 69 -1.84 9.94 7.02
C GLY A 69 -2.82 9.04 6.26
N TYR A 70 -2.62 7.72 6.21
CA TYR A 70 -3.61 6.82 5.60
C TYR A 70 -4.77 6.54 6.55
N GLU A 71 -5.98 6.51 6.01
CA GLU A 71 -7.21 6.18 6.72
C GLU A 71 -7.95 5.04 6.03
N VAL A 72 -8.66 4.21 6.79
CA VAL A 72 -9.44 3.10 6.20
C VAL A 72 -10.55 3.67 5.32
N ALA A 73 -10.55 3.28 4.05
CA ALA A 73 -11.57 3.68 3.08
C ALA A 73 -12.96 3.28 3.60
N GLY A 74 -13.97 4.15 3.45
CA GLY A 74 -15.30 3.93 4.04
C GLY A 74 -15.92 2.58 3.68
N LYS A 75 -15.76 2.13 2.43
CA LYS A 75 -16.24 0.82 1.95
C LYS A 75 -15.53 -0.37 2.61
N SER A 76 -14.29 -0.19 3.05
CA SER A 76 -13.39 -1.22 3.60
C SER A 76 -13.39 -1.31 5.13
N ARG A 77 -14.34 -0.64 5.79
CA ARG A 77 -14.52 -0.69 7.26
C ARG A 77 -15.30 -1.92 7.76
N SER A 78 -16.04 -2.58 6.87
CA SER A 78 -16.77 -3.80 7.22
C SER A 78 -15.80 -4.94 7.56
N VAL A 79 -16.21 -5.79 8.51
CA VAL A 79 -15.46 -7.00 8.91
C VAL A 79 -15.22 -7.95 7.74
N TRP A 80 -16.05 -7.90 6.70
CA TRP A 80 -15.91 -8.72 5.49
C TRP A 80 -14.51 -8.56 4.88
N TRP A 81 -14.08 -7.33 4.58
CA TRP A 81 -12.79 -7.05 3.95
C TRP A 81 -11.62 -7.75 4.66
N VAL A 82 -11.50 -7.54 5.97
CA VAL A 82 -10.37 -8.11 6.72
C VAL A 82 -10.53 -9.61 6.97
N ARG A 83 -11.74 -10.08 7.33
CA ARG A 83 -11.93 -11.46 7.79
C ARG A 83 -12.02 -12.49 6.69
N PHE A 84 -12.51 -12.12 5.51
CA PHE A 84 -12.59 -13.11 4.46
C PHE A 84 -12.08 -12.67 3.08
N LEU A 85 -11.84 -11.39 2.80
CA LEU A 85 -11.02 -11.01 1.64
C LEU A 85 -9.52 -10.98 1.99
N GLY A 86 -9.18 -10.87 3.28
CA GLY A 86 -7.79 -10.80 3.72
C GLY A 86 -7.14 -9.45 3.42
N GLU A 87 -7.93 -8.41 3.13
CA GLU A 87 -7.39 -7.12 2.69
C GLU A 87 -8.11 -5.92 3.31
N GLN A 88 -7.48 -4.75 3.27
CA GLN A 88 -8.09 -3.48 3.66
C GLN A 88 -7.51 -2.33 2.84
N HIS A 89 -8.40 -1.65 2.11
CA HIS A 89 -8.04 -0.43 1.38
C HIS A 89 -7.91 0.75 2.35
N MET A 90 -6.81 1.48 2.21
CA MET A 90 -6.56 2.72 2.93
C MET A 90 -6.23 3.85 1.95
N VAL A 91 -6.68 5.06 2.28
CA VAL A 91 -6.53 6.24 1.45
C VAL A 91 -5.89 7.38 2.23
N ARG A 92 -5.05 8.15 1.56
CA ARG A 92 -4.48 9.40 2.07
C ARG A 92 -4.75 10.49 1.05
N ASP A 93 -5.28 11.62 1.49
CA ASP A 93 -5.46 12.81 0.67
C ASP A 93 -4.34 13.81 0.97
N ASP A 94 -3.57 14.19 -0.03
CA ASP A 94 -2.51 15.19 0.06
C ASP A 94 -2.93 16.57 -0.50
N GLY A 95 -4.23 16.77 -0.76
CA GLY A 95 -4.79 18.01 -1.29
C GLY A 95 -4.68 18.16 -2.82
N GLY A 96 -3.97 17.24 -3.50
CA GLY A 96 -3.86 17.20 -4.95
C GLY A 96 -4.18 15.83 -5.56
N ARG A 97 -4.01 14.75 -4.81
CA ARG A 97 -4.28 13.37 -5.23
C ARG A 97 -4.63 12.49 -4.04
N ALA A 98 -5.63 11.62 -4.22
CA ALA A 98 -5.85 10.50 -3.32
C ALA A 98 -4.80 9.40 -3.58
N ALA A 99 -3.90 9.18 -2.63
CA ALA A 99 -3.01 8.01 -2.60
C ALA A 99 -3.74 6.82 -2.00
N THR A 100 -3.61 5.64 -2.60
CA THR A 100 -4.27 4.42 -2.13
C THR A 100 -3.25 3.33 -1.84
N VAL A 101 -3.45 2.62 -0.74
CA VAL A 101 -2.69 1.42 -0.38
C VAL A 101 -3.65 0.31 -0.01
N ASP A 102 -3.44 -0.86 -0.59
CA ASP A 102 -4.18 -2.08 -0.26
C ASP A 102 -3.30 -2.95 0.63
N LEU A 103 -3.72 -3.10 1.88
CA LEU A 103 -3.02 -3.89 2.89
C LEU A 103 -3.60 -5.31 2.91
N HIS A 104 -2.80 -6.31 2.56
CA HIS A 104 -3.14 -7.73 2.49
C HIS A 104 -2.51 -8.54 3.63
N HIS A 105 -3.13 -9.64 4.08
CA HIS A 105 -2.54 -10.64 4.99
C HIS A 105 -2.89 -12.10 4.67
#